data_AF-A0A1H8CB45-F1
#
_entry.id   AF-A0A1H8CB45-F1
#
_cell.length_a   1.000
_cell.length_b   1.000
_cell.length_c   1.000
_cell.angle_alpha   90.00
_cell.angle_beta   90.00
_cell.angle_gamma   90.00
#
_symmetry.space_group_name_H-M   'P 1'
#
loop_
_entity.id
_entity.type
_entity.pdbx_description
1 polymer ?
#
loop_
_entity_poly.entity_id
_entity_poly.type
_entity_poly.pdbx_seq_one_letter_code
_entity_poly.pdbx_strand_id
1 'polypeptide(L)'
;MITSRDVEFYKENGYLLVKEVFDADEVEEMRQALDHILRRAVEANRDRNAAWQGDYIPADELKKLVLKGFHDLHYHDAAFMRAIIHPRLVSVLQMLIGPNVQLHHSKMLVKPPEKGAAFPMHQDYPYFPHEKHTMLAASVHLDDADPENGCIYVIPKSHQKGPLPHVGHHYLNHKEYPITMGIPCPARAGDVLFFNYLTIHGSQPNKSDRIRRNVLFQYRDPSDPPTKDVHVNWGQGLMVCGENPVFREYHPEYKLK
;
A
#
# COMPACT_ATOMS: atom_id res chain seq x y z
N MET A 1 16.64 0.53 -13.18
CA MET A 1 15.93 -0.79 -13.20
C MET A 1 16.66 -1.71 -12.24
N ILE A 2 15.97 -2.65 -11.58
CA ILE A 2 16.55 -3.48 -10.51
C ILE A 2 17.38 -4.66 -11.07
N THR A 3 18.25 -5.24 -10.24
CA THR A 3 19.16 -6.33 -10.59
C THR A 3 18.73 -7.66 -9.96
N SER A 4 19.35 -8.78 -10.35
CA SER A 4 19.13 -10.08 -9.69
C SER A 4 19.42 -10.04 -8.18
N ARG A 5 20.42 -9.25 -7.76
CA ARG A 5 20.74 -9.06 -6.34
C ARG A 5 19.61 -8.37 -5.58
N ASP A 6 18.94 -7.40 -6.21
CA ASP A 6 17.79 -6.72 -5.61
C ASP A 6 16.59 -7.68 -5.47
N VAL A 7 16.40 -8.58 -6.46
CA VAL A 7 15.37 -9.63 -6.40
C VAL A 7 15.67 -10.63 -5.28
N GLU A 8 16.92 -11.07 -5.14
CA GLU A 8 17.35 -11.94 -4.03
C GLU A 8 17.14 -11.25 -2.68
N PHE A 9 17.49 -9.97 -2.57
CA PHE A 9 17.24 -9.18 -1.38
C PHE A 9 15.76 -9.12 -1.03
N TYR A 10 14.88 -8.86 -2.00
CA TYR A 10 13.43 -8.84 -1.79
C TYR A 10 12.91 -10.20 -1.34
N LYS A 11 13.34 -11.30 -1.97
CA LYS A 11 12.92 -12.65 -1.59
C LYS A 11 13.34 -13.00 -0.17
N GLU A 12 14.57 -12.66 0.20
CA GLU A 12 15.09 -12.91 1.54
C GLU A 12 14.41 -12.03 2.59
N ASN A 13 14.27 -10.73 2.34
CA ASN A 13 13.89 -9.75 3.36
C ASN A 13 12.42 -9.33 3.34
N GLY A 14 11.70 -9.60 2.25
CA GLY A 14 10.27 -9.31 2.08
C GLY A 14 9.96 -7.87 1.66
N TYR A 15 10.99 -7.06 1.40
CA TYR A 15 10.84 -5.67 0.95
C TYR A 15 12.01 -5.21 0.08
N LEU A 16 11.81 -4.14 -0.68
CA LEU A 16 12.82 -3.49 -1.52
C LEU A 16 12.43 -2.04 -1.78
N LEU A 17 13.33 -1.09 -1.52
CA LEU A 17 13.14 0.31 -1.93
C LEU A 17 13.80 0.52 -3.29
N VAL A 18 13.03 0.97 -4.28
CA VAL A 18 13.55 1.34 -5.60
C VAL A 18 13.41 2.84 -5.78
N LYS A 19 14.52 3.48 -6.12
CA LYS A 19 14.59 4.93 -6.24
C LYS A 19 14.12 5.41 -7.61
N GLU A 20 13.55 6.62 -7.64
CA GLU A 20 13.26 7.36 -8.88
C GLU A 20 12.45 6.54 -9.91
N VAL A 21 11.46 5.77 -9.42
CA VAL A 21 10.54 5.00 -10.28
C VAL A 21 9.57 5.92 -11.00
N PHE A 22 9.22 7.04 -10.37
CA PHE A 22 8.50 8.15 -10.95
C PHE A 22 9.38 9.40 -10.92
N ASP A 23 9.35 10.19 -11.98
CA ASP A 23 10.06 11.47 -12.01
C ASP A 23 9.26 12.59 -11.34
N ALA A 24 9.84 13.78 -11.28
CA ALA A 24 9.25 14.92 -10.60
C ALA A 24 7.92 15.38 -11.24
N ASP A 25 7.79 15.30 -12.56
CA ASP A 25 6.59 15.72 -13.27
C ASP A 25 5.45 14.71 -13.05
N GLU A 26 5.77 13.42 -13.10
CA GLU A 26 4.83 12.33 -12.77
C GLU A 26 4.35 12.39 -11.31
N VAL A 27 5.26 12.68 -10.38
CA VAL A 27 4.92 12.87 -8.96
C VAL A 27 4.01 14.08 -8.78
N GLU A 28 4.31 15.21 -9.42
CA GLU A 28 3.52 16.42 -9.30
C GLU A 28 2.12 16.25 -9.91
N GLU A 29 2.01 15.55 -11.04
CA GLU A 29 0.72 15.18 -11.62
C GLU A 29 -0.13 14.36 -10.62
N MET A 30 0.48 13.34 -9.99
CA MET A 30 -0.21 12.53 -8.97
C MET A 30 -0.58 13.33 -7.71
N ARG A 31 0.24 14.30 -7.29
CA ARG A 31 -0.08 15.20 -6.16
C ARG A 31 -1.31 16.05 -6.47
N GLN A 32 -1.36 16.67 -7.64
CA GLN A 32 -2.49 17.50 -8.07
C GLN A 32 -3.77 16.66 -8.18
N ALA A 33 -3.68 15.48 -8.79
CA ALA A 33 -4.78 14.52 -8.84
C ALA A 33 -5.28 14.15 -7.44
N LEU A 34 -4.39 13.86 -6.50
CA LEU A 34 -4.74 13.53 -5.12
C LEU A 34 -5.44 14.70 -4.43
N ASP A 35 -4.91 15.91 -4.53
CA ASP A 35 -5.49 17.11 -3.94
C ASP A 35 -6.90 17.38 -4.53
N HIS A 36 -7.10 17.13 -5.83
CA HIS A 36 -8.40 17.20 -6.48
C HIS A 36 -9.38 16.15 -5.94
N ILE A 37 -8.94 14.90 -5.76
CA ILE A 37 -9.76 13.83 -5.15
C ILE A 37 -10.18 14.23 -3.74
N LEU A 38 -9.26 14.74 -2.93
CA LEU A 38 -9.56 15.20 -1.56
C LEU A 38 -10.61 16.31 -1.55
N ARG A 39 -10.47 17.33 -2.42
CA ARG A 39 -11.47 18.42 -2.51
C ARG A 39 -12.86 17.90 -2.86
N ARG A 40 -12.99 17.07 -3.90
CA ARG A 40 -14.28 16.47 -4.28
C ARG A 40 -14.86 15.60 -3.17
N ALA A 41 -14.01 14.89 -2.41
CA ALA A 41 -14.48 14.08 -1.30
C ALA A 41 -15.03 14.92 -0.14
N VAL A 42 -14.41 16.07 0.16
CA VAL A 42 -14.93 17.03 1.13
C VAL A 42 -16.28 17.59 0.65
N GLU A 43 -16.36 18.05 -0.60
CA GLU A 43 -17.60 18.57 -1.21
C GLU A 43 -18.74 17.55 -1.20
N ALA A 44 -18.42 16.27 -1.43
CA ALA A 44 -19.37 15.17 -1.38
C ALA A 44 -19.68 14.65 0.04
N ASN A 45 -19.11 15.25 1.09
CA ASN A 45 -19.20 14.80 2.48
C ASN A 45 -18.79 13.32 2.66
N ARG A 46 -17.76 12.90 1.92
CA ARG A 46 -17.15 11.56 1.97
C ARG A 46 -15.75 11.55 2.57
N ASP A 47 -15.23 12.70 2.97
CA ASP A 47 -13.97 12.83 3.69
C ASP A 47 -14.11 12.34 5.14
N ARG A 48 -13.74 11.08 5.37
CA ARG A 48 -13.78 10.43 6.70
C ARG A 48 -12.36 10.23 7.23
N ASN A 49 -12.20 10.31 8.55
CA ASN A 49 -10.97 9.91 9.20
C ASN A 49 -10.82 8.38 9.11
N ALA A 50 -9.78 7.92 8.42
CA ALA A 50 -9.47 6.51 8.22
C ALA A 50 -8.52 5.94 9.30
N ALA A 51 -8.17 6.73 10.32
CA ALA A 51 -7.27 6.31 11.39
C ALA A 51 -7.80 5.06 12.12
N TRP A 52 -6.95 4.05 12.25
CA TRP A 52 -7.33 2.79 12.90
C TRP A 52 -7.59 2.99 14.38
N GLN A 53 -8.59 2.30 14.90
CA GLN A 53 -8.92 2.31 16.32
C GLN A 53 -8.26 1.12 17.01
N GLY A 54 -7.96 1.24 18.30
CA GLY A 54 -7.30 0.18 19.05
C GLY A 54 -6.65 0.67 20.35
N ASP A 55 -5.85 -0.19 20.95
CA ASP A 55 -5.16 0.00 22.23
C ASP A 55 -3.64 0.22 22.10
N TYR A 56 -3.15 0.35 20.86
CA TYR A 56 -1.73 0.50 20.55
C TYR A 56 -1.18 1.91 20.80
N ILE A 57 -2.07 2.89 21.06
CA ILE A 57 -1.81 4.26 21.47
C ILE A 57 -2.90 4.65 22.50
N PRO A 58 -2.59 5.49 23.52
CA PRO A 58 -3.61 6.00 24.44
C PRO A 58 -4.82 6.61 23.69
N ALA A 59 -6.03 6.32 24.17
CA ALA A 59 -7.26 6.65 23.44
C ALA A 59 -7.47 8.17 23.25
N ASP A 60 -6.99 9.00 24.16
CA ASP A 60 -7.05 10.46 24.09
C ASP A 60 -6.07 11.04 23.07
N GLU A 61 -4.92 10.41 22.87
CA GLU A 61 -4.00 10.72 21.77
C GLU A 61 -4.55 10.26 20.43
N LEU A 62 -5.06 9.02 20.36
CA LEU A 62 -5.56 8.43 19.11
C LEU A 62 -6.70 9.24 18.48
N LYS A 63 -7.60 9.79 19.30
CA LYS A 63 -8.71 10.64 18.83
C LYS A 63 -8.26 11.94 18.14
N LYS A 64 -7.03 12.40 18.40
CA LYS A 64 -6.46 13.60 17.79
C LYS A 64 -5.78 13.32 16.45
N LEU A 65 -5.52 12.05 16.16
CA LEU A 65 -4.83 11.62 14.95
C LEU A 65 -5.79 11.52 13.76
N VAL A 66 -5.30 11.93 12.59
CA VAL A 66 -6.03 11.99 11.34
C VAL A 66 -5.29 11.21 10.27
N LEU A 67 -6.03 10.45 9.49
CA LEU A 67 -5.57 9.82 8.26
C LEU A 67 -6.65 10.03 7.21
N LYS A 68 -6.28 10.55 6.04
CA LYS A 68 -7.18 10.54 4.89
C LYS A 68 -6.89 9.30 4.06
N GLY A 69 -7.91 8.50 3.80
CA GLY A 69 -7.78 7.23 3.10
C GLY A 69 -8.87 7.08 2.05
N PHE A 70 -8.48 6.86 0.80
CA PHE A 70 -9.41 6.61 -0.30
C PHE A 70 -8.91 5.44 -1.13
N HIS A 71 -9.84 4.57 -1.51
CA HIS A 71 -9.57 3.48 -2.44
C HIS A 71 -9.79 3.95 -3.87
N ASP A 72 -9.44 3.12 -4.85
CA ASP A 72 -9.97 3.24 -6.21
C ASP A 72 -9.56 4.50 -6.96
N LEU A 73 -8.35 4.98 -6.70
CA LEU A 73 -7.82 6.22 -7.26
C LEU A 73 -7.87 6.24 -8.79
N HIS A 74 -7.66 5.10 -9.43
CA HIS A 74 -7.70 4.95 -10.89
C HIS A 74 -9.11 5.10 -11.49
N TYR A 75 -10.18 5.00 -10.69
CA TYR A 75 -11.54 5.38 -11.08
C TYR A 75 -11.82 6.87 -10.87
N HIS A 76 -10.95 7.57 -10.16
CA HIS A 76 -11.15 8.94 -9.74
C HIS A 76 -10.30 9.95 -10.52
N ASP A 77 -9.13 9.53 -11.00
CA ASP A 77 -8.24 10.32 -11.84
C ASP A 77 -7.35 9.42 -12.73
N ALA A 78 -7.15 9.83 -13.99
CA ALA A 78 -6.39 9.08 -14.98
C ALA A 78 -4.89 9.02 -14.66
N ALA A 79 -4.36 9.96 -13.87
CA ALA A 79 -2.96 9.93 -13.42
C ALA A 79 -2.62 8.63 -12.71
N PHE A 80 -3.53 8.11 -11.88
CA PHE A 80 -3.32 6.86 -11.16
C PHE A 80 -3.42 5.62 -12.05
N MET A 81 -4.26 5.65 -13.10
CA MET A 81 -4.28 4.58 -14.08
C MET A 81 -2.95 4.50 -14.83
N ARG A 82 -2.40 5.65 -15.27
CA ARG A 82 -1.06 5.70 -15.89
C ARG A 82 0.03 5.22 -14.94
N ALA A 83 -0.03 5.62 -13.67
CA ALA A 83 0.94 5.19 -12.66
C ALA A 83 0.90 3.67 -12.41
N ILE A 84 -0.30 3.07 -12.38
CA ILE A 84 -0.48 1.62 -12.19
C ILE A 84 0.22 0.79 -13.26
N ILE A 85 0.16 1.24 -14.52
CA ILE A 85 0.77 0.55 -15.67
C ILE A 85 2.12 1.15 -16.08
N HIS A 86 2.72 1.99 -15.23
CA HIS A 86 3.92 2.74 -15.59
C HIS A 86 5.09 1.80 -15.94
N PRO A 87 5.79 1.96 -17.08
CA PRO A 87 6.78 0.98 -17.54
C PRO A 87 7.91 0.69 -16.54
N ARG A 88 8.41 1.72 -15.82
CA ARG A 88 9.42 1.50 -14.77
C ARG A 88 8.87 0.66 -13.61
N LEU A 89 7.63 0.92 -13.19
CA LEU A 89 6.96 0.15 -12.14
C LEU A 89 6.74 -1.30 -12.58
N VAL A 90 6.17 -1.49 -13.77
CA VAL A 90 5.88 -2.82 -14.34
C VAL A 90 7.15 -3.66 -14.48
N SER A 91 8.26 -3.06 -14.92
CA SER A 91 9.54 -3.79 -15.03
C SER A 91 10.02 -4.37 -13.69
N VAL A 92 9.80 -3.65 -12.58
CA VAL A 92 10.12 -4.14 -11.24
C VAL A 92 9.14 -5.24 -10.83
N LEU A 93 7.84 -5.03 -11.05
CA LEU A 93 6.80 -6.02 -10.71
C LEU A 93 7.05 -7.36 -11.42
N GLN A 94 7.45 -7.35 -12.69
CA GLN A 94 7.74 -8.57 -13.44
C GLN A 94 8.90 -9.38 -12.85
N MET A 95 9.89 -8.70 -12.27
CA MET A 95 11.03 -9.34 -11.61
C MET A 95 10.70 -9.86 -10.20
N LEU A 96 9.76 -9.20 -9.50
CA LEU A 96 9.39 -9.56 -8.12
C LEU A 96 8.26 -10.59 -8.03
N ILE A 97 7.26 -10.50 -8.91
CA ILE A 97 6.07 -11.38 -8.93
C ILE A 97 6.26 -12.49 -9.96
N GLY A 98 6.59 -12.14 -11.19
CA GLY A 98 6.61 -13.04 -12.34
C GLY A 98 6.09 -12.36 -13.62
N PRO A 99 5.98 -13.10 -14.73
CA PRO A 99 5.65 -12.51 -16.04
C PRO A 99 4.25 -11.89 -16.12
N ASN A 100 3.33 -12.36 -15.27
CA ASN A 100 1.93 -12.00 -15.28
C ASN A 100 1.59 -11.23 -14.00
N VAL A 101 1.06 -10.01 -14.16
CA VAL A 101 0.77 -9.14 -13.01
C VAL A 101 -0.64 -8.60 -13.15
N GLN A 102 -1.44 -8.78 -12.09
CA GLN A 102 -2.75 -8.17 -11.93
C GLN A 102 -2.73 -7.11 -10.85
N LEU A 103 -3.41 -5.99 -11.11
CA LEU A 103 -3.80 -5.05 -10.08
C LEU A 103 -4.81 -5.72 -9.14
N HIS A 104 -4.54 -5.66 -7.84
CA HIS A 104 -5.48 -6.05 -6.81
C HIS A 104 -6.35 -4.86 -6.39
N HIS A 105 -5.74 -3.76 -5.97
CA HIS A 105 -6.44 -2.48 -5.75
C HIS A 105 -5.43 -1.33 -5.63
N SER A 106 -5.95 -0.11 -5.60
CA SER A 106 -5.19 1.11 -5.28
C SER A 106 -5.77 1.79 -4.05
N LYS A 107 -4.92 2.42 -3.24
CA LYS A 107 -5.32 3.20 -2.06
C LYS A 107 -4.38 4.36 -1.83
N MET A 108 -4.91 5.56 -1.56
CA MET A 108 -4.11 6.66 -1.02
C MET A 108 -4.22 6.71 0.50
N LEU A 109 -3.12 7.10 1.12
CA LEU A 109 -2.97 7.34 2.55
C LEU A 109 -2.27 8.67 2.73
N VAL A 110 -2.94 9.63 3.35
CA VAL A 110 -2.39 10.97 3.62
C VAL A 110 -2.34 11.20 5.10
N LYS A 111 -1.12 11.44 5.58
CA LYS A 111 -0.84 11.88 6.95
C LYS A 111 -0.69 13.40 6.96
N PRO A 112 -1.65 14.17 7.50
CA PRO A 112 -1.49 15.60 7.66
C PRO A 112 -0.31 15.93 8.61
N PRO A 113 0.22 17.17 8.54
CA PRO A 113 1.19 17.69 9.49
C PRO A 113 0.73 17.50 10.94
N GLU A 114 1.68 17.20 11.83
CA GLU A 114 1.59 17.14 13.31
C GLU A 114 0.62 16.11 13.90
N LYS A 115 -0.38 15.70 13.13
CA LYS A 115 -1.53 14.90 13.58
C LYS A 115 -1.72 13.66 12.72
N GLY A 116 -0.79 13.34 11.83
CA GLY A 116 -0.92 12.19 10.95
C GLY A 116 -0.91 10.89 11.74
N ALA A 117 -1.90 10.02 11.52
CA ALA A 117 -2.05 8.80 12.32
C ALA A 117 -0.91 7.80 12.13
N ALA A 118 -0.60 7.03 13.17
CA ALA A 118 0.26 5.86 13.07
C ALA A 118 -0.45 4.71 12.36
N PHE A 119 0.35 3.78 11.85
CA PHE A 119 -0.09 2.42 11.60
C PHE A 119 0.66 1.49 12.56
N PRO A 120 -0.03 0.79 13.49
CA PRO A 120 0.61 -0.25 14.28
C PRO A 120 1.16 -1.35 13.36
N MET A 121 2.12 -2.13 13.86
CA MET A 121 2.69 -3.23 13.07
C MET A 121 1.60 -4.23 12.68
N HIS A 122 1.51 -4.54 11.39
CA HIS A 122 0.49 -5.42 10.82
C HIS A 122 1.00 -6.17 9.59
N GLN A 123 0.24 -7.17 9.17
CA GLN A 123 0.29 -7.73 7.81
C GLN A 123 -1.01 -7.36 7.09
N ASP A 124 -0.98 -7.32 5.77
CA ASP A 124 -2.17 -7.08 4.95
C ASP A 124 -3.04 -8.34 4.79
N TYR A 125 -2.50 -9.51 5.14
CA TYR A 125 -3.16 -10.81 4.99
C TYR A 125 -4.61 -10.90 5.48
N PRO A 126 -4.98 -10.40 6.68
CA PRO A 126 -6.36 -10.52 7.16
C PRO A 126 -7.38 -9.86 6.25
N TYR A 127 -6.97 -8.85 5.48
CA TYR A 127 -7.83 -8.14 4.53
C TYR A 127 -7.87 -8.83 3.17
N PHE A 128 -6.76 -9.46 2.75
CA PHE A 128 -6.60 -9.99 1.39
C PHE A 128 -6.01 -11.40 1.42
N PRO A 129 -6.65 -12.40 2.07
CA PRO A 129 -6.05 -13.72 2.18
C PRO A 129 -6.04 -14.41 0.80
N HIS A 130 -4.89 -14.93 0.41
CA HIS A 130 -4.59 -15.49 -0.92
C HIS A 130 -3.77 -16.78 -0.76
N GLU A 131 -3.90 -17.71 -1.69
CA GLU A 131 -3.35 -19.08 -1.57
C GLU A 131 -1.83 -19.16 -1.68
N LYS A 132 -1.26 -18.44 -2.63
CA LYS A 132 0.16 -18.54 -3.02
C LYS A 132 1.02 -17.39 -2.49
N HIS A 133 0.39 -16.40 -1.85
CA HIS A 133 1.07 -15.28 -1.21
C HIS A 133 1.97 -14.46 -2.16
N THR A 134 1.61 -14.39 -3.44
CA THR A 134 2.33 -13.64 -4.48
C THR A 134 2.11 -12.13 -4.36
N MET A 135 1.12 -11.73 -3.57
CA MET A 135 0.74 -10.33 -3.42
C MET A 135 1.85 -9.48 -2.79
N LEU A 136 2.08 -8.32 -3.39
CA LEU A 136 2.92 -7.28 -2.83
C LEU A 136 2.26 -5.91 -2.96
N ALA A 137 2.64 -5.00 -2.08
CA ALA A 137 2.31 -3.60 -2.16
C ALA A 137 3.50 -2.83 -2.77
N ALA A 138 3.21 -2.00 -3.76
CA ALA A 138 4.09 -0.94 -4.25
C ALA A 138 3.62 0.39 -3.62
N SER A 139 4.33 0.83 -2.59
CA SER A 139 4.06 2.07 -1.86
C SER A 139 4.83 3.22 -2.50
N VAL A 140 4.13 3.97 -3.36
CA VAL A 140 4.64 5.13 -4.09
C VAL A 140 4.67 6.35 -3.16
N HIS A 141 5.85 6.93 -2.99
CA HIS A 141 6.05 8.12 -2.18
C HIS A 141 5.82 9.37 -3.04
N LEU A 142 4.76 10.11 -2.73
CA LEU A 142 4.50 11.40 -3.39
C LEU A 142 5.15 12.54 -2.64
N ASP A 143 5.60 12.34 -1.41
CA ASP A 143 6.38 13.29 -0.63
C ASP A 143 7.56 12.56 0.01
N ASP A 144 8.63 13.30 0.32
CA ASP A 144 9.74 12.76 1.10
C ASP A 144 9.21 12.20 2.43
N ALA A 145 9.70 11.03 2.80
CA ALA A 145 9.31 10.33 4.02
C ALA A 145 10.56 9.98 4.85
N ASP A 146 10.52 10.35 6.11
CA ASP A 146 11.56 10.10 7.10
C ASP A 146 10.93 9.73 8.46
N PRO A 147 11.73 9.39 9.49
CA PRO A 147 11.16 9.04 10.80
C PRO A 147 10.31 10.14 11.45
N GLU A 148 10.52 11.41 11.13
CA GLU A 148 9.80 12.54 11.75
C GLU A 148 8.38 12.67 11.19
N ASN A 149 8.23 12.51 9.88
CA ASN A 149 6.91 12.55 9.22
C ASN A 149 6.23 11.18 9.07
N GLY A 150 6.79 10.15 9.70
CA GLY A 150 6.20 8.83 9.83
C GLY A 150 6.39 7.96 8.59
N CYS A 151 7.63 7.79 8.13
CA CYS A 151 8.02 6.78 7.14
C CYS A 151 7.60 5.36 7.56
N ILE A 152 7.59 4.45 6.59
CA ILE A 152 7.25 3.04 6.84
C ILE A 152 8.41 2.37 7.57
N TYR A 153 8.07 1.51 8.52
CA TYR A 153 8.97 0.60 9.18
C TYR A 153 8.62 -0.81 8.74
N VAL A 154 9.63 -1.64 8.49
CA VAL A 154 9.46 -3.05 8.12
C VAL A 154 10.23 -3.94 9.09
N ILE A 155 9.76 -5.15 9.33
CA ILE A 155 10.55 -6.18 10.00
C ILE A 155 11.06 -7.14 8.92
N PRO A 156 12.37 -7.11 8.57
CA PRO A 156 12.92 -7.97 7.54
C PRO A 156 12.66 -9.45 7.84
N LYS A 157 12.49 -10.26 6.79
CA LYS A 157 12.29 -11.72 6.84
C LYS A 157 10.98 -12.16 7.50
N SER A 158 10.15 -11.23 7.97
CA SER A 158 8.93 -11.57 8.72
C SER A 158 7.86 -12.25 7.85
N HIS A 159 7.83 -11.97 6.54
CA HIS A 159 6.94 -12.64 5.58
C HIS A 159 7.14 -14.16 5.53
N GLN A 160 8.35 -14.65 5.83
CA GLN A 160 8.66 -16.08 5.83
C GLN A 160 7.92 -16.86 6.92
N LYS A 161 7.39 -16.16 7.93
CA LYS A 161 6.57 -16.77 9.00
C LYS A 161 5.15 -17.08 8.56
N GLY A 162 4.76 -16.68 7.35
CA GLY A 162 3.39 -16.81 6.87
C GLY A 162 2.43 -15.82 7.57
N PRO A 163 1.12 -16.08 7.47
CA PRO A 163 0.10 -15.32 8.19
C PRO A 163 0.23 -15.44 9.71
N LEU A 164 0.22 -14.32 10.41
CA LEU A 164 0.27 -14.23 11.87
C LEU A 164 -1.10 -13.86 12.47
N PRO A 165 -1.36 -14.24 13.73
CA PRO A 165 -2.61 -13.87 14.41
C PRO A 165 -2.66 -12.35 14.65
N HIS A 166 -3.77 -11.73 14.24
CA HIS A 166 -4.02 -10.31 14.44
C HIS A 166 -4.92 -10.07 15.66
N VAL A 167 -4.73 -8.93 16.31
CA VAL A 167 -5.65 -8.36 17.28
C VAL A 167 -6.80 -7.71 16.51
N GLY A 168 -8.00 -8.26 16.65
CA GLY A 168 -9.15 -7.88 15.83
C GLY A 168 -8.88 -8.17 14.34
N HIS A 169 -9.15 -7.19 13.47
CA HIS A 169 -8.95 -7.31 12.03
C HIS A 169 -7.81 -6.46 11.48
N HIS A 170 -7.04 -5.79 12.35
CA HIS A 170 -6.22 -4.66 11.91
C HIS A 170 -4.73 -4.87 12.07
N TYR A 171 -4.27 -5.29 13.24
CA TYR A 171 -2.85 -5.20 13.58
C TYR A 171 -2.38 -6.34 14.47
N LEU A 172 -1.07 -6.55 14.55
CA LEU A 172 -0.45 -7.55 15.42
C LEU A 172 -0.36 -7.04 16.85
N ASN A 173 -0.22 -7.94 17.82
CA ASN A 173 -0.04 -7.55 19.22
C ASN A 173 1.14 -6.56 19.37
N HIS A 174 0.85 -5.30 19.68
CA HIS A 174 1.83 -4.22 19.71
C HIS A 174 2.88 -4.37 20.83
N LYS A 175 2.62 -5.25 21.82
CA LYS A 175 3.59 -5.61 22.86
C LYS A 175 4.63 -6.62 22.36
N GLU A 176 4.23 -7.50 21.45
CA GLU A 176 5.10 -8.50 20.82
C GLU A 176 5.83 -7.93 19.59
N TYR A 177 5.14 -7.06 18.85
CA TYR A 177 5.65 -6.42 17.64
C TYR A 177 5.58 -4.89 17.75
N PRO A 178 6.31 -4.26 18.69
CA PRO A 178 6.39 -2.81 18.75
C PRO A 178 7.05 -2.25 17.49
N ILE A 179 6.73 -1.00 17.12
CA ILE A 179 7.35 -0.34 15.95
C ILE A 179 8.88 -0.38 16.01
N THR A 180 9.47 -0.28 17.20
CA THR A 180 10.92 -0.23 17.42
C THR A 180 11.66 -1.49 16.98
N MET A 181 10.95 -2.61 16.75
CA MET A 181 11.54 -3.80 16.12
C MET A 181 11.72 -3.65 14.61
N GLY A 182 10.99 -2.74 13.98
CA GLY A 182 11.13 -2.45 12.57
C GLY A 182 12.34 -1.58 12.28
N ILE A 183 12.90 -1.74 11.09
CA ILE A 183 13.85 -0.79 10.52
C ILE A 183 13.08 0.29 9.75
N PRO A 184 13.46 1.58 9.88
CA PRO A 184 12.84 2.63 9.09
C PRO A 184 13.24 2.50 7.61
N CYS A 185 12.29 2.82 6.73
CA CYS A 185 12.49 2.91 5.29
C CYS A 185 12.24 4.36 4.81
N PRO A 186 13.18 5.29 5.03
CA PRO A 186 13.09 6.62 4.45
C PRO A 186 13.10 6.56 2.93
N ALA A 187 12.35 7.45 2.29
CA ALA A 187 12.17 7.47 0.84
C ALA A 187 12.00 8.91 0.36
N ARG A 188 12.45 9.20 -0.87
CA ARG A 188 12.19 10.49 -1.51
C ARG A 188 10.91 10.43 -2.34
N ALA A 189 10.36 11.60 -2.67
CA ALA A 189 9.30 11.68 -3.65
C ALA A 189 9.73 11.01 -4.97
N GLY A 190 8.88 10.14 -5.53
CA GLY A 190 9.16 9.34 -6.71
C GLY A 190 9.74 7.95 -6.43
N ASP A 191 10.21 7.69 -5.21
CA ASP A 191 10.65 6.36 -4.79
C ASP A 191 9.45 5.44 -4.51
N VAL A 192 9.65 4.14 -4.69
CA VAL A 192 8.63 3.11 -4.42
C VAL A 192 9.20 2.07 -3.48
N LEU A 193 8.55 1.90 -2.33
CA LEU A 193 8.83 0.81 -1.41
C LEU A 193 7.93 -0.38 -1.76
N PHE A 194 8.54 -1.46 -2.24
CA PHE A 194 7.86 -2.73 -2.48
C PHE A 194 7.95 -3.58 -1.22
N PHE A 195 6.86 -4.22 -0.82
CA PHE A 195 6.89 -5.22 0.25
C PHE A 195 5.83 -6.30 0.03
N ASN A 196 6.19 -7.55 0.34
CA ASN A 196 5.23 -8.65 0.37
C ASN A 196 4.15 -8.33 1.40
N TYR A 197 2.90 -8.67 1.10
CA TYR A 197 1.76 -8.36 1.97
C TYR A 197 1.79 -9.11 3.34
N LEU A 198 2.67 -10.11 3.49
CA LEU A 198 3.00 -10.79 4.75
C LEU A 198 4.17 -10.14 5.50
N THR A 199 4.89 -9.19 4.90
CA THR A 199 5.94 -8.46 5.61
C THR A 199 5.29 -7.61 6.67
N ILE A 200 5.67 -7.82 7.94
CA ILE A 200 5.21 -6.99 9.05
C ILE A 200 5.72 -5.57 8.81
N HIS A 201 4.79 -4.64 8.73
CA HIS A 201 5.10 -3.24 8.50
C HIS A 201 4.17 -2.33 9.30
N GLY A 202 4.60 -1.09 9.50
CA GLY A 202 3.87 -0.09 10.25
C GLY A 202 4.47 1.29 10.01
N SER A 203 3.97 2.31 10.69
CA SER A 203 4.58 3.64 10.67
C SER A 203 4.22 4.45 11.91
N GLN A 204 5.13 5.31 12.34
CA GLN A 204 4.89 6.27 13.42
C GLN A 204 3.89 7.36 12.99
N PRO A 205 3.31 8.12 13.93
CA PRO A 205 2.58 9.34 13.61
C PRO A 205 3.44 10.33 12.82
N ASN A 206 2.81 11.17 12.00
CA ASN A 206 3.49 12.32 11.42
C ASN A 206 3.52 13.43 12.46
N LYS A 207 4.71 13.73 12.99
CA LYS A 207 4.93 14.78 13.99
C LYS A 207 5.54 16.06 13.40
N SER A 208 5.93 16.01 12.13
CA SER A 208 6.51 17.15 11.41
C SER A 208 5.44 18.15 10.96
N ASP A 209 5.89 19.31 10.46
CA ASP A 209 5.07 20.34 9.83
C ASP A 209 4.74 20.04 8.34
N ARG A 210 5.24 18.92 7.79
CA ARG A 210 5.06 18.53 6.39
C ARG A 210 3.94 17.52 6.24
N ILE A 211 3.20 17.61 5.14
CA ILE A 211 2.26 16.55 4.73
C ILE A 211 3.04 15.33 4.22
N ARG A 212 2.52 14.12 4.44
CA ARG A 212 3.03 12.90 3.80
C ARG A 212 1.91 12.20 3.04
N ARG A 213 1.95 12.30 1.71
CA ARG A 213 1.08 11.57 0.79
C ARG A 213 1.77 10.28 0.33
N ASN A 214 1.04 9.18 0.40
CA ASN A 214 1.49 7.89 -0.10
C ASN A 214 0.37 7.23 -0.90
N VAL A 215 0.73 6.57 -1.99
CA VAL A 215 -0.20 5.79 -2.81
C VAL A 215 0.28 4.35 -2.84
N LEU A 216 -0.57 3.43 -2.36
CA LEU A 216 -0.34 2.01 -2.47
C LEU A 216 -1.05 1.48 -3.71
N PHE A 217 -0.31 0.75 -4.53
CA PHE A 217 -0.85 -0.16 -5.51
C PHE A 217 -0.50 -1.58 -5.08
N GLN A 218 -1.50 -2.42 -4.87
CA GLN A 218 -1.25 -3.83 -4.59
C GLN A 218 -1.40 -4.64 -5.87
N TYR A 219 -0.46 -5.55 -6.08
CA TYR A 219 -0.38 -6.41 -7.24
C TYR A 219 -0.22 -7.85 -6.81
N ARG A 220 -0.67 -8.79 -7.65
CA ARG A 220 -0.48 -10.22 -7.46
C ARG A 220 -0.29 -10.94 -8.78
N ASP A 221 0.19 -12.17 -8.72
CA ASP A 221 0.10 -13.07 -9.86
C ASP A 221 -1.38 -13.46 -10.08
N PRO A 222 -1.90 -13.44 -11.32
CA PRO A 222 -3.28 -13.83 -11.60
C PRO A 222 -3.66 -15.23 -11.12
N SER A 223 -2.71 -16.15 -11.07
CA SER A 223 -2.90 -17.53 -10.63
C SER A 223 -2.95 -17.71 -9.12
N ASP A 224 -2.82 -16.62 -8.34
CA ASP A 224 -2.97 -16.60 -6.90
C ASP A 224 -4.40 -16.15 -6.52
N PRO A 225 -5.36 -17.07 -6.33
CA PRO A 225 -6.73 -16.70 -6.01
C PRO A 225 -6.90 -16.30 -4.54
N PRO A 226 -7.92 -15.49 -4.21
CA PRO A 226 -8.28 -15.23 -2.83
C PRO A 226 -8.84 -16.51 -2.17
N THR A 227 -8.52 -16.73 -0.90
CA THR A 227 -9.07 -17.86 -0.11
C THR A 227 -10.36 -17.53 0.61
N LYS A 228 -10.71 -16.24 0.69
CA LYS A 228 -11.94 -15.73 1.29
C LYS A 228 -12.47 -14.54 0.50
N ASP A 229 -13.79 -14.41 0.46
CA ASP A 229 -14.45 -13.28 -0.19
C ASP A 229 -14.65 -12.11 0.79
N VAL A 230 -13.55 -11.43 1.12
CA VAL A 230 -13.52 -10.35 2.14
C VAL A 230 -13.09 -8.99 1.60
N HIS A 231 -12.65 -8.94 0.34
CA HIS A 231 -12.31 -7.70 -0.35
C HIS A 231 -12.60 -7.84 -1.84
N VAL A 232 -13.74 -7.31 -2.26
CA VAL A 232 -14.14 -7.23 -3.67
C VAL A 232 -14.17 -5.77 -4.09
N ASN A 233 -13.44 -5.47 -5.15
CA ASN A 233 -13.42 -4.16 -5.75
C ASN A 233 -13.70 -4.24 -7.26
N TRP A 234 -14.33 -3.21 -7.81
CA TRP A 234 -14.62 -3.08 -9.24
C TRP A 234 -13.35 -3.13 -10.11
N GLY A 235 -12.21 -2.67 -9.58
CA GLY A 235 -10.93 -2.60 -10.31
C GLY A 235 -9.98 -3.77 -10.07
N GLN A 236 -10.39 -4.75 -9.28
CA GLN A 236 -9.56 -5.90 -8.98
C GLN A 236 -9.47 -6.84 -10.20
N GLY A 237 -8.27 -7.34 -10.48
CA GLY A 237 -8.03 -8.30 -11.55
C GLY A 237 -7.70 -7.67 -12.91
N LEU A 238 -7.53 -6.35 -13.00
CA LEU A 238 -7.00 -5.71 -14.21
C LEU A 238 -5.59 -6.23 -14.49
N MET A 239 -5.37 -6.78 -15.69
CA MET A 239 -4.04 -7.16 -16.15
C MET A 239 -3.20 -5.91 -16.36
N VAL A 240 -2.03 -5.88 -15.74
CA VAL A 240 -1.05 -4.80 -15.84
C VAL A 240 0.02 -5.17 -16.87
N CYS A 241 0.44 -6.44 -16.88
CA CYS A 241 1.32 -7.00 -17.90
C CYS A 241 1.15 -8.52 -18.01
N GLY A 242 1.61 -9.08 -19.12
CA GLY A 242 1.50 -10.51 -19.41
C GLY A 242 0.06 -10.91 -19.73
N GLU A 243 -0.32 -12.12 -19.31
CA GLU A 243 -1.64 -12.70 -19.57
C GLU A 243 -2.25 -13.28 -18.29
N ASN A 244 -3.57 -13.47 -18.29
CA ASN A 244 -4.23 -14.24 -17.24
C ASN A 244 -4.24 -15.73 -17.65
N PRO A 245 -3.44 -16.61 -17.02
CA PRO A 245 -3.42 -18.02 -17.36
C PRO A 245 -4.70 -18.75 -16.92
N VAL A 246 -5.51 -18.13 -16.05
CA VAL A 246 -6.81 -18.63 -15.62
C VAL A 246 -7.89 -17.92 -16.44
N PHE A 247 -8.21 -18.50 -17.60
CA PHE A 247 -9.30 -17.98 -18.43
C PHE A 247 -10.64 -18.24 -17.73
N ARG A 248 -11.31 -17.16 -17.35
CA ARG A 248 -12.68 -17.17 -16.80
C ARG A 248 -13.42 -15.94 -17.30
N GLU A 249 -14.67 -16.10 -17.70
CA GLU A 249 -15.53 -14.95 -17.93
C GLU A 249 -15.76 -14.25 -16.59
N TYR A 250 -15.44 -12.95 -16.54
CA TYR A 250 -15.73 -12.16 -15.36
C TYR A 250 -17.17 -11.69 -15.48
N HIS A 251 -18.06 -12.30 -14.71
CA HIS A 251 -19.43 -11.81 -14.54
C HIS A 251 -19.43 -10.91 -13.31
N PRO A 252 -19.36 -9.58 -13.47
CA PRO A 252 -19.59 -8.71 -12.32
C PRO A 252 -21.02 -8.98 -11.84
N GLU A 253 -21.17 -9.48 -10.61
CA GLU A 253 -22.46 -9.50 -9.94
C GLU A 253 -22.83 -8.05 -9.59
N TYR A 254 -23.41 -7.33 -10.54
CA TYR A 254 -23.98 -6.02 -10.26
C TYR A 254 -25.51 -6.11 -10.26
N LYS A 255 -26.11 -5.63 -9.18
CA LYS A 255 -27.49 -5.17 -9.20
C LYS A 255 -27.45 -3.69 -9.57
N LEU A 256 -27.98 -3.32 -10.73
CA LEU A 256 -28.29 -1.93 -11.01
C LEU A 256 -29.24 -1.45 -9.91
N LYS A 257 -28.84 -0.38 -9.21
CA LYS A 257 -29.72 0.30 -8.26
C LYS A 257 -30.69 1.20 -9.00
#